data_AF-A0AAW2SGV6-F1
#
_entry.id   AF-A0AAW2SGV6-F1
#
_cell.length_a   1.000
_cell.length_b   1.000
_cell.length_c   1.000
_cell.angle_alpha   90.00
_cell.angle_beta   90.00
_cell.angle_gamma   90.00
#
_symmetry.space_group_name_H-M   'P 1'
#
loop_
_entity.id
_entity.type
_entity.pdbx_description
1 polymer ?
#
loop_
_entity_poly.entity_id
_entity_poly.type
_entity_poly.pdbx_seq_one_letter_code
_entity_poly.pdbx_strand_id
1 'polypeptide(L)'
;MVKTWAEKEMRNLMRLRAAGIRCPAPLLLRLHVLVMEFIGKAGWAAPRLKDADLSLDKLRESYVEIIMAMRTLYQKCKLVHGDLSEYNILYFDGHLYIIDVSQAVDLDHPHALDFLREDCIHVSDFFKKRGVAVMTIRELFDFIVDPTIDDDSVDSYLEEAQQKILARGDVISTEEEIADSVCAGLGYLSQEGPRYDQFFPSRKRAVRRNDELIKEDSLQPTKSPSMPDGEPETGTEESDSDASDSDEEGSSSESDKQTPADRKAARKENKKKVKEERGRLGRIKFQKP
;
A
#
# COMPACT_ATOMS: atom_id res chain seq x y z
N MET A 1 -15.66 4.92 27.29
CA MET A 1 -15.88 4.25 26.00
C MET A 1 -16.01 5.27 24.86
N VAL A 2 -17.13 5.97 24.64
CA VAL A 2 -17.30 6.87 23.47
C VAL A 2 -16.16 7.88 23.24
N LYS A 3 -15.59 8.49 24.30
CA LYS A 3 -14.43 9.41 24.20
C LYS A 3 -13.23 8.81 23.45
N THR A 4 -12.89 7.54 23.71
CA THR A 4 -11.70 6.91 23.09
C THR A 4 -11.91 6.58 21.62
N TRP A 5 -13.18 6.45 21.18
CA TRP A 5 -13.52 6.31 19.76
C TRP A 5 -13.28 7.61 19.00
N ALA A 6 -13.77 8.74 19.50
CA ALA A 6 -13.52 10.05 18.88
C ALA A 6 -12.03 10.44 18.89
N GLU A 7 -11.28 10.04 19.93
CA GLU A 7 -9.81 10.16 19.97
C GLU A 7 -9.11 9.24 18.94
N LYS A 8 -9.63 8.04 18.68
CA LYS A 8 -9.12 7.12 17.64
C LYS A 8 -9.38 7.69 16.24
N GLU A 9 -10.62 8.10 15.95
CA GLU A 9 -11.02 8.70 14.68
C GLU A 9 -10.18 9.95 14.36
N MET A 10 -10.01 10.87 15.31
CA MET A 10 -9.19 12.07 15.13
C MET A 10 -7.73 11.71 14.78
N ARG A 11 -7.13 10.72 15.48
CA ARG A 11 -5.76 10.25 15.17
C ARG A 11 -5.68 9.61 13.80
N ASN A 12 -6.67 8.82 13.41
CA ASN A 12 -6.71 8.16 12.10
C ASN A 12 -6.83 9.21 10.98
N LEU A 13 -7.76 10.17 11.06
CA LEU A 13 -7.87 11.28 10.10
C LEU A 13 -6.57 12.09 9.98
N MET A 14 -5.84 12.30 11.08
CA MET A 14 -4.52 12.94 11.04
C MET A 14 -3.49 12.11 10.25
N ARG A 15 -3.47 10.78 10.41
CA ARG A 15 -2.59 9.88 9.64
C ARG A 15 -2.92 9.91 8.14
N LEU A 16 -4.20 9.78 7.78
CA LEU A 16 -4.67 9.86 6.38
C LEU A 16 -4.22 11.16 5.73
N ARG A 17 -4.49 12.30 6.39
CA ARG A 17 -4.12 13.62 5.88
C ARG A 17 -2.60 13.82 5.75
N ALA A 18 -1.82 13.27 6.68
CA ALA A 18 -0.35 13.31 6.61
C ALA A 18 0.22 12.47 5.44
N ALA A 19 -0.47 11.39 5.05
CA ALA A 19 -0.12 10.58 3.89
C ALA A 19 -0.66 11.11 2.56
N GLY A 20 -1.37 12.25 2.56
CA GLY A 20 -1.96 12.85 1.36
C GLY A 20 -3.29 12.24 0.92
N ILE A 21 -3.89 11.34 1.70
CA ILE A 21 -5.23 10.80 1.43
C ILE A 21 -6.26 11.92 1.66
N ARG A 22 -7.19 12.07 0.72
CA ARG A 22 -8.32 13.00 0.84
C ARG A 22 -9.30 12.48 1.88
N CYS A 23 -9.40 13.20 2.99
CA CYS A 23 -10.35 12.97 4.07
C CYS A 23 -10.71 14.32 4.73
N PRO A 24 -11.80 14.41 5.51
CA PRO A 24 -12.11 15.61 6.28
C PRO A 24 -10.96 15.99 7.22
N ALA A 25 -10.45 17.23 7.14
CA ALA A 25 -9.43 17.67 8.08
C ALA A 25 -10.02 17.81 9.50
N PRO A 26 -9.47 17.12 10.53
CA PRO A 26 -9.94 17.29 11.91
C PRO A 26 -9.50 18.65 12.45
N LEU A 27 -10.45 19.42 13.00
CA LEU A 27 -10.24 20.79 13.48
C LEU A 27 -10.18 20.86 15.01
N LEU A 28 -11.10 20.17 15.70
CA LEU A 28 -11.21 20.23 17.16
C LEU A 28 -11.85 18.95 17.70
N LEU A 29 -11.28 18.39 18.77
CA LEU A 29 -11.93 17.33 19.55
C LEU A 29 -12.22 17.83 20.97
N ARG A 30 -13.44 17.60 21.44
CA ARG A 30 -13.89 17.85 22.82
C ARG A 30 -14.75 16.70 23.31
N LEU A 31 -14.19 15.90 24.22
CA LEU A 31 -14.78 14.66 24.73
C LEU A 31 -15.14 13.68 23.60
N HIS A 32 -16.40 13.64 23.16
CA HIS A 32 -16.91 12.80 22.08
C HIS A 32 -17.37 13.61 20.85
N VAL A 33 -17.21 14.93 20.88
CA VAL A 33 -17.57 15.82 19.77
C VAL A 33 -16.31 16.14 18.96
N LEU A 34 -16.23 15.55 17.77
CA LEU A 34 -15.22 15.85 16.75
C LEU A 34 -15.79 16.87 15.76
N VAL A 35 -15.09 17.98 15.61
CA VAL A 35 -15.34 18.99 14.57
C VAL A 35 -14.29 18.82 13.50
N MET A 36 -14.73 18.71 12.25
CA MET A 36 -13.89 18.50 11.07
C MET A 36 -14.36 19.34 9.89
N GLU A 37 -13.55 19.37 8.83
CA GLU A 37 -13.85 20.02 7.57
C GLU A 37 -15.14 19.49 6.93
N PHE A 38 -15.96 20.40 6.41
CA PHE A 38 -17.19 20.06 5.71
C PHE A 38 -16.90 19.79 4.24
N ILE A 39 -17.07 18.55 3.78
CA ILE A 39 -16.91 18.17 2.38
C ILE A 39 -18.25 18.40 1.66
N GLY A 40 -18.32 19.45 0.85
CA GLY A 40 -19.55 19.89 0.21
C GLY A 40 -19.50 21.35 -0.25
N LYS A 41 -20.61 21.85 -0.80
CA LYS A 41 -20.68 23.18 -1.43
C LYS A 41 -22.00 23.87 -1.11
N ALA A 42 -21.93 25.17 -0.81
CA ALA A 42 -23.10 26.01 -0.51
C ALA A 42 -24.06 25.42 0.57
N GLY A 43 -23.51 24.76 1.59
CA GLY A 43 -24.27 24.13 2.68
C GLY A 43 -24.78 22.71 2.39
N TRP A 44 -24.64 22.21 1.15
CA TRP A 44 -24.98 20.84 0.79
C TRP A 44 -23.77 19.93 0.92
N ALA A 45 -23.93 18.80 1.60
CA ALA A 45 -22.89 17.79 1.72
C ALA A 45 -22.61 17.14 0.36
N ALA A 46 -21.37 16.72 0.14
CA ALA A 46 -21.02 15.92 -1.03
C ALA A 46 -21.81 14.59 -1.05
N PRO A 47 -22.24 14.10 -2.23
CA PRO A 47 -22.88 12.79 -2.33
C PRO A 47 -21.90 11.68 -1.95
N ARG A 48 -22.42 10.60 -1.36
CA ARG A 48 -21.69 9.34 -1.24
C ARG A 48 -21.44 8.75 -2.63
N LEU A 49 -20.38 7.98 -2.80
CA LEU A 49 -20.03 7.33 -4.06
C LEU A 49 -21.19 6.45 -4.59
N LYS A 50 -21.96 5.83 -3.69
CA LYS A 50 -23.21 5.13 -4.04
C LYS A 50 -24.22 5.99 -4.81
N ASP A 51 -24.42 7.20 -4.29
CA ASP A 51 -25.47 8.14 -4.68
C ASP A 51 -24.99 9.12 -5.77
N ALA A 52 -23.69 9.11 -6.07
CA ALA A 52 -23.08 9.89 -7.15
C ALA A 52 -23.40 9.27 -8.51
N ASP A 53 -23.99 10.05 -9.41
CA ASP A 53 -24.22 9.65 -10.80
C ASP A 53 -22.97 9.99 -11.63
N LEU A 54 -22.15 8.96 -11.88
CA LEU A 54 -20.85 9.09 -12.53
C LEU A 54 -20.85 8.39 -13.89
N SER A 55 -20.36 9.10 -14.91
CA SER A 55 -20.02 8.50 -16.21
C SER A 55 -18.99 7.38 -16.06
N LEU A 56 -19.01 6.39 -16.95
CA LEU A 56 -18.11 5.24 -16.92
C LEU A 56 -16.61 5.62 -16.86
N ASP A 57 -16.21 6.69 -17.55
CA ASP A 57 -14.82 7.17 -17.52
C ASP A 57 -14.44 7.75 -16.14
N LYS A 58 -15.34 8.50 -15.49
CA LYS A 58 -15.16 8.94 -14.09
C LYS A 58 -15.20 7.81 -13.08
N LEU A 59 -15.92 6.71 -13.36
CA LEU A 59 -15.85 5.50 -12.53
C LEU A 59 -14.51 4.77 -12.68
N ARG A 60 -13.91 4.75 -13.87
CA ARG A 60 -12.55 4.22 -14.09
C ARG A 60 -11.49 5.06 -13.37
N GLU A 61 -11.54 6.39 -13.50
CA GLU A 61 -10.67 7.30 -12.76
C GLU A 61 -10.83 7.11 -11.24
N SER A 62 -12.07 7.06 -10.73
CA SER A 62 -12.38 6.81 -9.32
C SER A 62 -11.90 5.44 -8.82
N TYR A 63 -11.95 4.39 -9.66
CA TYR A 63 -11.43 3.07 -9.30
C TYR A 63 -9.91 3.11 -9.08
N VAL A 64 -9.17 3.78 -9.97
CA VAL A 64 -7.72 3.98 -9.79
C VAL A 64 -7.44 4.82 -8.53
N GLU A 65 -8.19 5.90 -8.32
CA GLU A 65 -8.02 6.75 -7.13
C GLU A 65 -8.25 5.99 -5.80
N ILE A 66 -9.28 5.12 -5.71
CA ILE A 66 -9.55 4.38 -4.48
C ILE A 66 -8.51 3.28 -4.20
N ILE A 67 -8.06 2.53 -5.22
CA ILE A 67 -7.06 1.46 -4.99
C ILE A 67 -5.69 2.06 -4.61
N MET A 68 -5.34 3.23 -5.15
CA MET A 68 -4.16 3.99 -4.71
C MET A 68 -4.33 4.52 -3.27
N ALA A 69 -5.53 4.97 -2.90
CA ALA A 69 -5.82 5.40 -1.52
C ALA A 69 -5.76 4.22 -0.53
N MET A 70 -6.26 3.03 -0.90
CA MET A 70 -6.15 1.79 -0.11
C MET A 70 -4.69 1.37 0.06
N ARG A 71 -3.89 1.36 -1.02
CA ARG A 71 -2.45 1.09 -0.95
C ARG A 71 -1.75 2.11 -0.03
N THR A 72 -2.10 3.39 -0.12
CA THR A 72 -1.53 4.45 0.72
C THR A 72 -1.92 4.28 2.20
N LEU A 73 -3.15 3.85 2.48
CA LEU A 73 -3.66 3.59 3.83
C LEU A 73 -2.89 2.44 4.47
N TYR A 74 -2.71 1.33 3.75
CA TYR A 74 -1.95 0.18 4.21
C TYR A 74 -0.45 0.50 4.35
N GLN A 75 0.19 0.99 3.28
CA GLN A 75 1.64 1.15 3.22
C GLN A 75 2.17 2.34 4.03
N LYS A 76 1.49 3.50 3.98
CA LYS A 76 1.98 4.75 4.60
C LYS A 76 1.28 5.07 5.92
N CYS A 77 -0.03 4.85 6.04
CA CYS A 77 -0.75 5.09 7.30
C CYS A 77 -0.65 3.93 8.30
N LYS A 78 -0.23 2.74 7.84
CA LYS A 78 -0.23 1.47 8.60
C LYS A 78 -1.61 1.15 9.19
N LEU A 79 -2.65 1.39 8.38
CA LEU A 79 -4.05 1.17 8.73
C LEU A 79 -4.76 0.30 7.69
N VAL A 80 -5.76 -0.46 8.14
CA VAL A 80 -6.82 -1.04 7.32
C VAL A 80 -8.12 -0.34 7.71
N HIS A 81 -9.02 -0.05 6.76
CA HIS A 81 -10.25 0.67 7.04
C HIS A 81 -11.27 -0.21 7.78
N GLY A 82 -11.43 -1.45 7.30
CA GLY A 82 -12.29 -2.48 7.89
C GLY A 82 -13.79 -2.20 7.81
N ASP A 83 -14.19 -1.26 6.98
CA ASP A 83 -15.58 -0.95 6.58
C ASP A 83 -15.59 -0.05 5.32
N LEU A 84 -14.60 -0.20 4.43
CA LEU A 84 -14.51 0.62 3.23
C LEU A 84 -15.53 0.13 2.20
N SER A 85 -16.48 1.00 1.85
CA SER A 85 -17.56 0.70 0.92
C SER A 85 -18.03 1.99 0.23
N GLU A 86 -18.92 1.88 -0.75
CA GLU A 86 -19.49 3.03 -1.47
C GLU A 86 -20.31 4.00 -0.59
N TYR A 87 -20.57 3.62 0.66
CA TYR A 87 -21.25 4.43 1.68
C TYR A 87 -20.28 5.33 2.45
N ASN A 88 -19.04 4.86 2.67
CA ASN A 88 -17.99 5.53 3.45
C ASN A 88 -16.97 6.28 2.58
N ILE A 89 -17.34 6.50 1.30
CA ILE A 89 -16.60 7.30 0.34
C ILE A 89 -17.54 8.41 -0.16
N LEU A 90 -17.08 9.66 -0.13
CA LEU A 90 -17.77 10.81 -0.75
C LEU A 90 -17.13 11.14 -2.10
N TYR A 91 -17.93 11.60 -3.07
CA TYR A 91 -17.44 12.13 -4.35
C TYR A 91 -17.63 13.65 -4.38
N PHE A 92 -16.55 14.42 -4.50
CA PHE A 92 -16.59 15.87 -4.47
C PHE A 92 -15.56 16.52 -5.40
N ASP A 93 -16.00 17.50 -6.19
CA ASP A 93 -15.18 18.27 -7.15
C ASP A 93 -14.20 17.42 -7.99
N GLY A 94 -14.65 16.22 -8.41
CA GLY A 94 -13.89 15.30 -9.27
C GLY A 94 -13.12 14.20 -8.54
N HIS A 95 -13.10 14.21 -7.20
CA HIS A 95 -12.25 13.35 -6.37
C HIS A 95 -13.01 12.56 -5.30
N LEU A 96 -12.43 11.44 -4.89
CA LEU A 96 -12.88 10.64 -3.75
C LEU A 96 -12.34 11.18 -2.42
N TYR A 97 -13.19 11.14 -1.39
CA TYR A 97 -12.85 11.45 0.00
C TYR A 97 -13.27 10.29 0.91
N ILE A 98 -12.33 9.75 1.69
CA ILE A 98 -12.59 8.68 2.66
C ILE A 98 -13.10 9.28 3.97
N ILE A 99 -14.16 8.70 4.53
CA ILE A 99 -14.81 9.10 5.79
C ILE A 99 -15.02 7.88 6.71
N ASP A 100 -15.40 8.12 7.97
CA ASP A 100 -15.63 7.11 9.01
C ASP A 100 -14.47 6.11 9.24
N VAL A 101 -13.28 6.66 9.50
CA VAL A 101 -12.11 5.89 9.95
C VAL A 101 -12.14 5.59 11.45
N SER A 102 -13.33 5.54 12.06
CA SER A 102 -13.51 5.22 13.48
C SER A 102 -13.22 3.74 13.78
N GLN A 103 -13.62 2.85 12.87
CA GLN A 103 -13.38 1.40 12.97
C GLN A 103 -11.96 0.99 12.59
N ALA A 104 -11.30 1.73 11.69
CA ALA A 104 -9.98 1.42 11.13
C ALA A 104 -8.94 0.92 12.16
N VAL A 105 -8.22 -0.15 11.81
CA VAL A 105 -7.31 -0.89 12.69
C VAL A 105 -5.86 -0.77 12.24
N ASP A 106 -4.92 -0.81 13.19
CA ASP A 106 -3.48 -0.94 12.90
C ASP A 106 -3.17 -2.33 12.32
N LEU A 107 -2.08 -2.46 11.54
CA LEU A 107 -1.74 -3.72 10.84
C LEU A 107 -1.46 -4.91 11.77
N ASP A 108 -1.07 -4.66 13.02
CA ASP A 108 -0.81 -5.68 14.05
C ASP A 108 -2.10 -6.31 14.62
N HIS A 109 -3.28 -5.85 14.19
CA HIS A 109 -4.55 -6.43 14.62
C HIS A 109 -4.73 -7.85 14.05
N PRO A 110 -5.15 -8.86 14.86
CA PRO A 110 -5.23 -10.26 14.40
C PRO A 110 -6.08 -10.49 13.13
N HIS A 111 -7.09 -9.64 12.91
CA HIS A 111 -7.98 -9.69 11.75
C HIS A 111 -7.72 -8.56 10.73
N ALA A 112 -6.57 -7.89 10.75
CA ALA A 112 -6.27 -6.80 9.83
C ALA A 112 -6.35 -7.24 8.35
N LEU A 113 -5.85 -8.45 8.03
CA LEU A 113 -5.88 -8.97 6.66
C LEU A 113 -7.28 -9.46 6.25
N ASP A 114 -8.06 -10.02 7.18
CA ASP A 114 -9.48 -10.35 6.92
C ASP A 114 -10.25 -9.08 6.55
N PHE A 115 -10.13 -8.03 7.36
CA PHE A 115 -10.76 -6.72 7.10
C PHE A 115 -10.31 -6.09 5.79
N LEU A 116 -9.03 -6.21 5.42
CA LEU A 116 -8.53 -5.72 4.15
C LEU A 116 -9.13 -6.48 2.96
N ARG A 117 -9.32 -7.79 3.08
CA ARG A 117 -10.02 -8.59 2.06
C ARG A 117 -11.46 -8.12 1.88
N GLU A 118 -12.21 -7.88 2.97
CA GLU A 118 -13.58 -7.36 2.87
C GLU A 118 -13.62 -5.97 2.24
N ASP A 119 -12.71 -5.05 2.61
CA ASP A 119 -12.55 -3.74 1.97
C ASP A 119 -12.30 -3.89 0.44
N CYS A 120 -11.43 -4.83 0.02
CA CYS A 120 -11.17 -5.14 -1.40
C CYS A 120 -12.39 -5.70 -2.13
N ILE A 121 -13.17 -6.57 -1.48
CA ILE A 121 -14.41 -7.15 -2.03
C ILE A 121 -15.43 -6.04 -2.25
N HIS A 122 -15.77 -5.26 -1.23
CA HIS A 122 -16.77 -4.19 -1.32
C HIS A 122 -16.45 -3.17 -2.42
N VAL A 123 -15.20 -2.71 -2.48
CA VAL A 123 -14.74 -1.78 -3.53
C VAL A 123 -14.87 -2.42 -4.91
N SER A 124 -14.30 -3.61 -5.12
CA SER A 124 -14.33 -4.27 -6.44
C SER A 124 -15.75 -4.56 -6.91
N ASP A 125 -16.62 -5.02 -6.02
CA ASP A 125 -18.03 -5.30 -6.31
C ASP A 125 -18.80 -4.04 -6.76
N PHE A 126 -18.57 -2.89 -6.12
CA PHE A 126 -19.23 -1.64 -6.48
C PHE A 126 -18.87 -1.22 -7.91
N PHE A 127 -17.58 -1.22 -8.26
CA PHE A 127 -17.11 -0.80 -9.58
C PHE A 127 -17.48 -1.82 -10.67
N LYS A 128 -17.39 -3.13 -10.39
CA LYS A 128 -17.83 -4.23 -11.27
C LYS A 128 -19.32 -4.12 -11.60
N LYS A 129 -20.19 -3.88 -10.61
CA LYS A 129 -21.65 -3.68 -10.81
C LYS A 129 -22.00 -2.44 -11.66
N ARG A 130 -21.07 -1.48 -11.80
CA ARG A 130 -21.21 -0.29 -12.65
C ARG A 130 -20.51 -0.42 -14.02
N GLY A 131 -20.01 -1.61 -14.37
CA GLY A 131 -19.39 -1.88 -15.68
C GLY A 131 -17.94 -1.43 -15.81
N VAL A 132 -17.25 -1.13 -14.70
CA VAL A 132 -15.79 -0.96 -14.70
C VAL A 132 -15.13 -2.32 -14.65
N ALA A 133 -14.18 -2.55 -15.54
CA ALA A 133 -13.34 -3.74 -15.50
C ALA A 133 -12.32 -3.59 -14.36
N VAL A 134 -12.44 -4.43 -13.34
CA VAL A 134 -11.66 -4.39 -12.09
C VAL A 134 -10.59 -5.50 -12.06
N MET A 135 -9.59 -5.35 -11.20
CA MET A 135 -8.67 -6.45 -10.84
C MET A 135 -9.45 -7.56 -10.11
N THR A 136 -8.93 -8.79 -10.11
CA THR A 136 -9.41 -9.83 -9.19
C THR A 136 -9.13 -9.43 -7.73
N ILE A 137 -9.87 -9.99 -6.76
CA ILE A 137 -9.69 -9.65 -5.34
C ILE A 137 -8.25 -9.93 -4.89
N ARG A 138 -7.69 -11.04 -5.38
CA ARG A 138 -6.29 -11.41 -5.15
C ARG A 138 -5.31 -10.39 -5.73
N GLU A 139 -5.45 -9.99 -6.98
CA GLU A 139 -4.54 -9.02 -7.62
C GLU A 139 -4.58 -7.67 -6.90
N LEU A 140 -5.77 -7.21 -6.47
CA LEU A 140 -5.92 -5.99 -5.69
C LEU A 140 -5.27 -6.11 -4.30
N PHE A 141 -5.48 -7.24 -3.60
CA PHE A 141 -4.87 -7.50 -2.30
C PHE A 141 -3.35 -7.58 -2.37
N ASP A 142 -2.81 -8.35 -3.33
CA ASP A 142 -1.38 -8.45 -3.61
C ASP A 142 -0.80 -7.04 -3.92
N PHE A 143 -1.47 -6.25 -4.78
CA PHE A 143 -1.08 -4.87 -5.08
C PHE A 143 -1.08 -3.94 -3.87
N ILE A 144 -1.99 -4.10 -2.91
CA ILE A 144 -2.02 -3.26 -1.70
C ILE A 144 -0.92 -3.65 -0.72
N VAL A 145 -0.69 -4.96 -0.52
CA VAL A 145 0.21 -5.48 0.52
C VAL A 145 1.68 -5.49 0.08
N ASP A 146 1.99 -5.66 -1.21
CA ASP A 146 3.37 -5.79 -1.71
C ASP A 146 4.22 -4.54 -1.40
N PRO A 147 5.27 -4.63 -0.57
CA PRO A 147 6.13 -3.51 -0.22
C PRO A 147 7.20 -3.20 -1.30
N THR A 148 7.33 -4.05 -2.33
CA THR A 148 8.37 -3.90 -3.37
C THR A 148 7.98 -2.93 -4.49
N ILE A 149 6.69 -2.60 -4.63
CA ILE A 149 6.19 -1.60 -5.58
C ILE A 149 6.43 -0.20 -4.99
N ASP A 150 7.52 0.43 -5.40
CA ASP A 150 7.85 1.82 -5.06
C ASP A 150 6.88 2.83 -5.70
N ASP A 151 6.77 4.03 -5.12
CA ASP A 151 5.85 5.07 -5.59
C ASP A 151 6.07 5.44 -7.08
N ASP A 152 7.30 5.35 -7.60
CA ASP A 152 7.65 5.67 -8.98
C ASP A 152 7.28 4.54 -9.98
N SER A 153 7.08 3.30 -9.51
CA SER A 153 6.70 2.15 -10.35
C SER A 153 5.20 1.79 -10.30
N VAL A 154 4.43 2.39 -9.39
CA VAL A 154 2.97 2.18 -9.28
C VAL A 154 2.26 2.42 -10.62
N ASP A 155 2.55 3.52 -11.31
CA ASP A 155 1.89 3.85 -12.59
C ASP A 155 2.14 2.77 -13.65
N SER A 156 3.36 2.23 -13.73
CA SER A 156 3.72 1.15 -14.66
C SER A 156 3.02 -0.17 -14.29
N TYR A 157 2.88 -0.47 -12.99
CA TYR A 157 2.12 -1.64 -12.53
C TYR A 157 0.63 -1.52 -12.90
N LEU A 158 0.04 -0.33 -12.73
CA LEU A 158 -1.36 -0.07 -13.05
C LEU A 158 -1.64 -0.18 -14.55
N GLU A 159 -0.75 0.32 -15.41
CA GLU A 159 -0.84 0.13 -16.86
C GLU A 159 -0.77 -1.36 -17.25
N GLU A 160 0.17 -2.12 -16.68
CA GLU A 160 0.25 -3.58 -16.91
C GLU A 160 -1.01 -4.32 -16.42
N ALA A 161 -1.54 -3.95 -15.25
CA ALA A 161 -2.73 -4.57 -14.69
C ALA A 161 -3.97 -4.26 -15.54
N GLN A 162 -4.12 -3.03 -16.02
CA GLN A 162 -5.18 -2.63 -16.93
C GLN A 162 -5.09 -3.38 -18.27
N GLN A 163 -3.89 -3.59 -18.81
CA GLN A 163 -3.69 -4.43 -20.01
C GLN A 163 -4.09 -5.89 -19.77
N LYS A 164 -3.77 -6.47 -18.60
CA LYS A 164 -4.18 -7.84 -18.23
C LYS A 164 -5.70 -7.98 -18.11
N ILE A 165 -6.37 -7.00 -17.50
CA ILE A 165 -7.83 -6.93 -17.40
C ILE A 165 -8.47 -6.87 -18.80
N LEU A 166 -7.98 -5.97 -19.66
CA LEU A 166 -8.49 -5.84 -21.04
C LEU A 166 -8.21 -7.10 -21.88
N ALA A 167 -7.13 -7.81 -21.62
CA ALA A 167 -6.78 -9.07 -22.31
C ALA A 167 -7.60 -10.28 -21.84
N ARG A 168 -8.06 -10.31 -20.58
CA ARG A 168 -9.04 -11.31 -20.09
C ARG A 168 -10.44 -11.08 -20.68
N GLY A 169 -10.86 -9.81 -20.80
CA GLY A 169 -12.24 -9.45 -21.13
C GLY A 169 -13.22 -9.76 -19.99
N ASP A 170 -14.53 -9.69 -20.27
CA ASP A 170 -15.60 -9.96 -19.28
C ASP A 170 -15.71 -11.44 -18.86
N VAL A 171 -14.87 -12.33 -19.42
CA VAL A 171 -14.85 -13.76 -19.07
C VAL A 171 -13.94 -13.96 -17.87
N ILE A 172 -14.48 -13.68 -16.68
CA ILE A 172 -13.92 -14.20 -15.43
C ILE A 172 -14.00 -15.73 -15.55
N SER A 173 -12.85 -16.40 -15.48
CA SER A 173 -12.82 -17.87 -15.51
C SER A 173 -13.61 -18.40 -14.33
N THR A 174 -14.30 -19.53 -14.48
CA THR A 174 -14.92 -20.22 -13.33
C THR A 174 -13.90 -20.54 -12.24
N GLU A 175 -12.62 -20.67 -12.60
CA GLU A 175 -11.50 -20.82 -11.66
C GLU A 175 -11.22 -19.56 -10.83
N GLU A 176 -11.48 -18.37 -11.37
CA GLU A 176 -11.33 -17.09 -10.67
C GLU A 176 -12.53 -16.82 -9.74
N GLU A 177 -13.76 -17.15 -10.15
CA GLU A 177 -14.91 -17.15 -9.23
C GLU A 177 -14.72 -18.17 -8.09
N ILE A 178 -14.16 -19.35 -8.38
CA ILE A 178 -13.78 -20.33 -7.35
C ILE A 178 -12.65 -19.78 -6.47
N ALA A 179 -11.63 -19.12 -7.01
CA ALA A 179 -10.54 -18.54 -6.22
C ALA A 179 -11.03 -17.43 -5.29
N ASP A 180 -11.87 -16.51 -5.78
CA ASP A 180 -12.49 -15.46 -4.98
C ASP A 180 -13.45 -16.08 -3.93
N SER A 181 -14.27 -17.08 -4.30
CA SER A 181 -15.14 -17.79 -3.35
C SER A 181 -14.38 -18.60 -2.30
N VAL A 182 -13.21 -19.16 -2.63
CA VAL A 182 -12.33 -19.85 -1.68
C VAL A 182 -11.62 -18.84 -0.78
N CYS A 183 -11.22 -17.68 -1.31
CA CYS A 183 -10.63 -16.60 -0.54
C CYS A 183 -11.64 -15.97 0.44
N ALA A 184 -12.92 -15.86 0.06
CA ALA A 184 -14.01 -15.39 0.91
C ALA A 184 -14.50 -16.47 1.90
N GLY A 185 -14.57 -17.73 1.48
CA GLY A 185 -15.04 -18.84 2.31
C GLY A 185 -14.02 -19.32 3.34
N LEU A 186 -12.73 -19.26 3.02
CA LEU A 186 -11.64 -19.44 3.99
C LEU A 186 -11.33 -18.10 4.67
N GLY A 187 -12.16 -17.76 5.66
CA GLY A 187 -11.66 -16.96 6.80
C GLY A 187 -10.38 -17.64 7.33
N TYR A 188 -9.35 -16.86 7.62
CA TYR A 188 -7.99 -17.36 7.87
C TYR A 188 -7.94 -18.19 9.18
N LEU A 189 -8.28 -19.47 9.08
CA LEU A 189 -8.42 -20.40 10.22
C LEU A 189 -7.05 -20.82 10.78
N SER A 190 -6.43 -19.96 11.59
CA SER A 190 -5.80 -20.32 12.87
C SER A 190 -5.21 -19.07 13.56
N GLN A 191 -5.22 -19.07 14.90
CA GLN A 191 -4.47 -18.10 15.72
C GLN A 191 -2.95 -18.30 15.69
N GLU A 192 -2.45 -19.30 14.96
CA GLU A 192 -1.04 -19.37 14.54
C GLU A 192 -0.98 -19.16 13.04
N GLY A 193 -0.50 -17.99 12.63
CA GLY A 193 -0.63 -17.51 11.25
C GLY A 193 0.09 -18.40 10.24
N PRO A 194 -0.60 -18.96 9.23
CA PRO A 194 0.07 -19.62 8.13
C PRO A 194 0.77 -18.56 7.27
N ARG A 195 2.07 -18.77 7.08
CA ARG A 195 2.95 -18.01 6.19
C ARG A 195 2.29 -17.93 4.80
N TYR A 196 2.07 -16.72 4.27
CA TYR A 196 1.38 -16.52 2.97
C TYR A 196 1.95 -17.42 1.85
N ASP A 197 3.27 -17.60 1.83
CA ASP A 197 4.02 -18.52 0.94
C ASP A 197 3.57 -20.00 0.97
N GLN A 198 2.94 -20.50 2.05
CA GLN A 198 2.56 -21.91 2.17
C GLN A 198 1.27 -22.28 1.45
N PHE A 199 0.32 -21.33 1.32
CA PHE A 199 -0.94 -21.57 0.60
C PHE A 199 -0.93 -21.03 -0.82
N PHE A 200 -0.18 -19.95 -1.07
CA PHE A 200 -0.03 -19.38 -2.40
C PHE A 200 1.45 -19.14 -2.69
N PRO A 201 2.13 -20.08 -3.38
CA PRO A 201 3.52 -19.90 -3.75
C PRO A 201 3.69 -18.63 -4.57
N SER A 202 4.38 -17.65 -3.99
CA SER A 202 4.83 -16.46 -4.68
C SER A 202 5.47 -16.88 -6.01
N ARG A 203 5.02 -16.32 -7.14
CA ARG A 203 5.72 -16.48 -8.43
C ARG A 203 7.08 -15.79 -8.30
N LYS A 204 8.07 -16.50 -7.75
CA LYS A 204 9.48 -16.15 -7.85
C LYS A 204 9.75 -15.96 -9.34
N ARG A 205 9.94 -14.71 -9.75
CA ARG A 205 10.23 -14.33 -11.13
C ARG A 205 11.60 -14.92 -11.47
N ALA A 206 11.57 -16.15 -11.99
CA ALA A 206 12.75 -16.94 -12.21
C ALA A 206 13.66 -16.21 -13.19
N VAL A 207 14.75 -15.65 -12.67
CA VAL A 207 15.87 -15.19 -13.48
C VAL A 207 16.42 -16.44 -14.16
N ARG A 208 16.08 -16.61 -15.44
CA ARG A 208 16.52 -17.76 -16.23
C ARG A 208 18.04 -17.75 -16.32
N ARG A 209 18.70 -18.61 -15.56
CA ARG A 209 19.88 -19.32 -16.06
C ARG A 209 19.39 -20.66 -16.57
N ASN A 210 19.69 -20.95 -17.81
CA ASN A 210 19.60 -22.31 -18.34
C ASN A 210 20.64 -23.14 -17.56
N ASP A 211 20.27 -24.33 -17.09
CA ASP A 211 20.75 -25.55 -17.73
C ASP A 211 20.06 -26.82 -17.17
N GLU A 212 19.99 -27.81 -18.06
CA GLU A 212 19.72 -29.25 -17.89
C GLU A 212 18.37 -29.76 -17.33
N LEU A 213 17.80 -30.70 -18.11
CA LEU A 213 16.71 -31.60 -17.74
C LEU A 213 17.20 -32.67 -16.76
N ILE A 214 16.32 -33.17 -15.89
CA ILE A 214 16.15 -34.62 -15.62
C ILE A 214 14.72 -34.87 -15.10
N LYS A 215 14.24 -36.11 -15.27
CA LYS A 215 12.84 -36.53 -15.19
C LYS A 215 12.30 -36.79 -13.77
N GLU A 216 10.97 -36.84 -13.69
CA GLU A 216 10.15 -37.36 -12.60
C GLU A 216 10.55 -38.79 -12.16
N ASP A 217 10.43 -39.08 -10.85
CA ASP A 217 9.66 -40.23 -10.35
C ASP A 217 9.28 -40.02 -8.86
N SER A 218 8.65 -41.03 -8.24
CA SER A 218 7.55 -40.87 -7.27
C SER A 218 7.87 -41.35 -5.83
N LEU A 219 6.91 -41.05 -4.93
CA LEU A 219 6.59 -41.74 -3.67
C LEU A 219 7.44 -41.47 -2.39
N GLN A 220 6.70 -41.45 -1.28
CA GLN A 220 7.09 -41.19 0.12
C GLN A 220 7.41 -42.51 0.90
N PRO A 221 7.44 -42.57 2.26
CA PRO A 221 8.34 -41.90 3.24
C PRO A 221 8.91 -42.88 4.32
N THR A 222 10.08 -42.61 4.93
CA THR A 222 10.47 -43.26 6.21
C THR A 222 11.38 -42.44 7.15
N LYS A 223 10.86 -42.18 8.36
CA LYS A 223 11.47 -42.29 9.72
C LYS A 223 12.91 -41.83 10.02
N SER A 224 13.02 -40.90 11.00
CA SER A 224 14.11 -40.66 11.97
C SER A 224 14.42 -41.88 12.87
N PRO A 225 15.52 -41.98 13.69
CA PRO A 225 16.37 -40.92 14.33
C PRO A 225 17.90 -41.12 14.07
N SER A 226 18.92 -40.61 14.81
CA SER A 226 19.04 -39.91 16.11
C SER A 226 20.29 -38.99 16.23
N MET A 227 20.46 -38.34 17.39
CA MET A 227 21.75 -37.77 17.88
C MET A 227 22.67 -38.88 18.47
N PRO A 228 23.95 -38.62 18.81
CA PRO A 228 24.28 -38.03 20.14
C PRO A 228 25.43 -36.99 20.19
N ASP A 229 25.26 -36.06 21.14
CA ASP A 229 26.21 -35.51 22.15
C ASP A 229 27.64 -35.02 21.78
N GLY A 230 28.00 -33.84 22.33
CA GLY A 230 29.40 -33.40 22.44
C GLY A 230 29.67 -31.90 22.69
N GLU A 231 29.28 -31.34 23.84
CA GLU A 231 30.04 -30.23 24.47
C GLU A 231 31.04 -30.84 25.47
N PRO A 232 32.18 -30.18 25.82
CA PRO A 232 32.15 -29.11 26.84
C PRO A 232 33.08 -27.90 26.58
N GLU A 233 32.73 -26.76 27.19
CA GLU A 233 33.59 -25.79 27.95
C GLU A 233 34.95 -25.30 27.41
N THR A 234 35.50 -24.12 27.69
CA THR A 234 35.14 -22.88 28.42
C THR A 234 36.11 -21.78 27.94
N GLY A 235 35.83 -20.48 28.14
CA GLY A 235 36.85 -19.44 27.86
C GLY A 235 36.32 -18.01 27.87
N THR A 236 36.62 -17.27 28.92
CA THR A 236 36.33 -15.84 29.10
C THR A 236 37.37 -14.93 28.43
N GLU A 237 36.96 -13.76 27.93
CA GLU A 237 37.39 -12.41 28.37
C GLU A 237 37.08 -11.32 27.32
N GLU A 238 37.29 -10.05 27.71
CA GLU A 238 36.57 -8.88 27.21
C GLU A 238 37.33 -8.03 26.16
N SER A 239 36.64 -6.96 25.74
CA SER A 239 37.15 -5.62 25.36
C SER A 239 37.25 -5.21 23.88
N ASP A 240 36.47 -4.15 23.62
CA ASP A 240 36.77 -2.91 22.87
C ASP A 240 37.09 -2.87 21.36
N SER A 241 36.39 -1.91 20.72
CA SER A 241 36.79 -1.00 19.63
C SER A 241 37.48 -1.60 18.38
N ASP A 242 37.11 -1.24 17.17
CA ASP A 242 36.91 0.15 16.76
C ASP A 242 36.11 0.29 15.46
N ALA A 243 35.67 1.51 15.15
CA ALA A 243 35.07 1.81 13.85
C ALA A 243 36.17 1.89 12.77
N SER A 244 35.92 1.30 11.59
CA SER A 244 36.67 1.64 10.38
C SER A 244 35.75 1.85 9.18
N ASP A 245 35.91 3.04 8.61
CA ASP A 245 35.27 3.53 7.40
C ASP A 245 36.06 3.06 6.17
N SER A 246 35.39 2.78 5.05
CA SER A 246 36.02 2.37 3.78
C SER A 246 35.03 2.54 2.62
N ASP A 247 34.99 3.75 2.08
CA ASP A 247 34.32 4.13 0.83
C ASP A 247 35.05 3.60 -0.44
N GLU A 248 34.32 3.67 -1.57
CA GLU A 248 34.78 3.64 -2.98
C GLU A 248 35.40 2.32 -3.50
N GLU A 249 35.27 1.90 -4.76
CA GLU A 249 34.44 2.21 -5.96
C GLU A 249 34.51 0.90 -6.79
N GLY A 250 33.60 0.46 -7.66
CA GLY A 250 32.77 1.17 -8.62
C GLY A 250 32.74 0.36 -9.93
N SER A 251 32.05 0.89 -10.95
CA SER A 251 32.15 0.59 -12.40
C SER A 251 30.83 0.19 -13.08
N SER A 252 30.53 0.94 -14.15
CA SER A 252 29.29 0.93 -14.93
C SER A 252 29.47 0.31 -16.31
N SER A 253 28.37 -0.02 -16.98
CA SER A 253 28.29 0.06 -18.45
C SER A 253 27.04 0.82 -18.88
N GLU A 254 27.17 1.64 -19.94
CA GLU A 254 26.23 2.70 -20.29
C GLU A 254 25.19 2.29 -21.35
N SER A 255 24.09 3.06 -21.41
CA SER A 255 23.70 3.65 -22.70
C SER A 255 23.14 5.08 -22.51
N ASP A 256 23.90 6.04 -23.04
CA ASP A 256 23.49 7.33 -23.60
C ASP A 256 22.51 8.26 -22.81
N LYS A 257 23.07 9.23 -22.06
CA LYS A 257 23.00 10.70 -22.37
C LYS A 257 23.45 11.62 -21.23
N GLN A 258 24.19 12.68 -21.58
CA GLN A 258 24.82 13.73 -20.74
C GLN A 258 26.04 13.29 -19.93
N THR A 259 27.12 14.08 -19.99
CA THR A 259 28.39 13.73 -19.35
C THR A 259 28.33 13.89 -17.81
N PRO A 260 29.15 13.13 -17.05
CA PRO A 260 29.22 13.27 -15.60
C PRO A 260 29.64 14.68 -15.13
N ALA A 261 30.46 15.38 -15.93
CA ALA A 261 30.88 16.74 -15.63
C ALA A 261 29.71 17.73 -15.68
N ASP A 262 28.85 17.64 -16.70
CA ASP A 262 27.67 18.49 -16.87
C ASP A 262 26.65 18.26 -15.75
N ARG A 263 26.40 16.99 -15.39
CA ARG A 263 25.50 16.63 -14.26
C ARG A 263 26.04 17.16 -12.92
N LYS A 264 27.35 17.10 -12.68
CA LYS A 264 27.99 17.61 -11.45
C LYS A 264 27.99 19.14 -11.41
N ALA A 265 28.14 19.82 -12.55
CA ALA A 265 28.00 21.26 -12.68
C ALA A 265 26.55 21.72 -12.41
N ALA A 266 25.56 21.11 -13.06
CA ALA A 266 24.14 21.42 -12.89
C ALA A 266 23.67 21.22 -11.43
N ARG A 267 24.10 20.13 -10.77
CA ARG A 267 23.80 19.87 -9.35
C ARG A 267 24.43 20.92 -8.42
N LYS A 268 25.64 21.40 -8.73
CA LYS A 268 26.32 22.46 -7.96
C LYS A 268 25.65 23.83 -8.16
N GLU A 269 25.18 24.13 -9.37
CA GLU A 269 24.45 25.36 -9.68
C GLU A 269 23.07 25.39 -9.00
N ASN A 270 22.28 24.30 -9.10
CA ASN A 270 20.98 24.21 -8.43
C ASN A 270 21.12 24.27 -6.90
N LYS A 271 22.13 23.63 -6.31
CA LYS A 271 22.42 23.74 -4.87
C LYS A 271 22.81 25.16 -4.45
N LYS A 272 23.42 25.96 -5.35
CA LYS A 272 23.70 27.39 -5.11
C LYS A 272 22.43 28.24 -5.19
N LYS A 273 21.60 28.07 -6.23
CA LYS A 273 20.33 28.79 -6.42
C LYS A 273 19.38 28.60 -5.23
N VAL A 274 19.16 27.36 -4.80
CA VAL A 274 18.32 27.04 -3.62
C VAL A 274 18.87 27.67 -2.33
N LYS A 275 20.20 27.77 -2.18
CA LYS A 275 20.82 28.42 -1.01
C LYS A 275 20.66 29.94 -1.01
N GLU A 276 20.76 30.59 -2.17
CA GLU A 276 20.52 32.04 -2.33
C GLU A 276 19.04 32.40 -2.13
N GLU A 277 18.13 31.60 -2.69
CA GLU A 277 16.68 31.79 -2.55
C GLU A 277 16.21 31.62 -1.10
N ARG A 278 16.66 30.56 -0.42
CA ARG A 278 16.42 30.34 1.01
C ARG A 278 17.04 31.45 1.88
N GLY A 279 18.15 32.06 1.43
CA GLY A 279 18.75 33.25 2.04
C GLY A 279 17.90 34.52 1.86
N ARG A 280 17.33 34.75 0.68
CA ARG A 280 16.37 35.84 0.42
C ARG A 280 15.11 35.71 1.26
N LEU A 281 14.50 34.52 1.28
CA LEU A 281 13.33 34.22 2.12
C LEU A 281 13.62 34.37 3.61
N GLY A 282 14.85 34.07 4.05
CA GLY A 282 15.31 34.32 5.42
C GLY A 282 15.39 35.81 5.77
N ARG A 283 15.88 36.67 4.87
CA ARG A 283 15.93 38.13 5.08
C ARG A 283 14.54 38.77 5.13
N ILE A 284 13.60 38.32 4.30
CA ILE A 284 12.22 38.84 4.28
C ILE A 284 11.48 38.54 5.60
N LYS A 285 11.81 37.44 6.30
CA LYS A 285 11.19 37.07 7.58
C LYS A 285 11.72 37.83 8.81
N PHE A 286 12.71 38.73 8.66
CA PHE A 286 13.31 39.47 9.77
C PHE A 286 12.99 40.98 9.81
N GLN A 287 12.10 41.47 8.93
CA GLN A 287 11.41 42.74 9.14
C GLN A 287 10.01 42.46 9.70
N LYS A 288 9.92 42.44 11.04
CA LYS A 288 8.66 42.70 11.76
C LYS A 288 8.64 44.18 12.18
N PRO A 289 7.44 44.78 12.29
CA PRO A 289 7.26 46.21 12.53
C PRO A 289 7.70 46.65 13.94
#